data_AF-A0A1B7Y1G1-F1
#
_entry.id   AF-A0A1B7Y1G1-F1
#
_cell.length_a   1.000
_cell.length_b   1.000
_cell.length_c   1.000
_cell.angle_alpha   90.00
_cell.angle_beta   90.00
_cell.angle_gamma   90.00
#
_symmetry.space_group_name_H-M   'P 1'
#
loop_
_entity.id
_entity.type
_entity.pdbx_description
1 polymer ?
#
loop_
_entity_poly.entity_id
_entity_poly.type
_entity_poly.pdbx_seq_one_letter_code
_entity_poly.pdbx_strand_id
1 'polypeptide(L)'
;MPPPPPRKPDPKASAASKEENIYIPSFISKRPFYAGEEGDDQTDYLEHQRLQKKKDEQSQWYDRGRKAGPAATKFRKGACENCGAMTHKAKDCLSRPRAKGAKWTGKDIQADEVIQDVKLGWDAKRDRWNGYDPKEYRNVVEEFNQMEQLRKTALAKDGTEEEQDDGDKYAEENDMSKHQSTATRQLRIREDTAKYLVNLDLESAKYDPKTRSLVDSGATADKAANLFAEEGFMRGSGDASEFEKAQRYAWEAQEKSGDTTKHLQANPTAGEFYRKKEKEEAEKKRAEREKKLKEMYGDNSQYTMPDDVKNLITESEKYVEYDESGLIKGAPKVIAKSKYPEDVYIHNHTSVWGSWWSNFQWGYECCHSVVKNSYCTGEEGKQAWEASERQRTGAILAQQEAPSDTSKENKAHEEHAAKKPANKRTAEEMMGGVTEEEMEEYRRKRTAANDPMAKFLGKDELV
;
A
#
# COMPACT_ATOMS: atom_id res chain seq x y z
N MET A 1 -13.35 -34.44 -39.98
CA MET A 1 -12.53 -33.44 -39.27
C MET A 1 -13.15 -33.20 -37.91
N PRO A 2 -12.43 -33.38 -36.80
CA PRO A 2 -12.94 -32.94 -35.50
C PRO A 2 -13.16 -31.43 -35.51
N PRO A 3 -14.17 -30.90 -34.79
CA PRO A 3 -14.43 -29.48 -34.74
C PRO A 3 -13.19 -28.74 -34.19
N PRO A 4 -12.87 -27.56 -34.74
CA PRO A 4 -11.72 -26.79 -34.29
C PRO A 4 -11.86 -26.46 -32.79
N PRO A 5 -10.74 -26.45 -32.03
CA PRO A 5 -10.78 -26.09 -30.62
C PRO A 5 -11.28 -24.65 -30.45
N PRO A 6 -12.02 -24.36 -29.37
CA PRO A 6 -12.53 -23.01 -29.12
C PRO A 6 -11.37 -22.01 -29.05
N ARG A 7 -11.54 -20.86 -29.72
CA ARG A 7 -10.56 -19.77 -29.69
C ARG A 7 -10.41 -19.28 -28.25
N LYS A 8 -9.17 -19.06 -27.81
CA LYS A 8 -8.88 -18.42 -26.51
C LYS A 8 -9.43 -16.99 -26.52
N PRO A 9 -10.02 -16.50 -25.43
CA PRO A 9 -10.58 -15.15 -25.37
C PRO A 9 -9.49 -14.09 -25.54
N ASP A 10 -9.86 -12.98 -26.18
CA ASP A 10 -8.99 -11.85 -26.48
C ASP A 10 -8.57 -11.12 -25.19
N PRO A 11 -7.27 -10.89 -24.92
CA PRO A 11 -6.79 -10.22 -23.71
C PRO A 11 -7.08 -8.70 -23.66
N LYS A 12 -7.96 -8.20 -24.54
CA LYS A 12 -8.34 -6.78 -24.65
C LYS A 12 -9.66 -6.45 -23.91
N ALA A 13 -10.23 -7.39 -23.16
CA ALA A 13 -11.36 -7.10 -22.30
C ALA A 13 -10.91 -6.18 -21.15
N SER A 14 -11.41 -4.96 -21.18
CA SER A 14 -11.26 -3.97 -20.11
C SER A 14 -11.70 -4.56 -18.77
N ALA A 15 -11.03 -4.20 -17.67
CA ALA A 15 -11.41 -4.61 -16.30
C ALA A 15 -12.87 -4.27 -15.92
N ALA A 16 -13.53 -3.38 -16.68
CA ALA A 16 -14.94 -3.04 -16.54
C ALA A 16 -15.90 -3.99 -17.30
N SER A 17 -15.44 -4.65 -18.37
CA SER A 17 -16.22 -5.66 -19.10
C SER A 17 -15.95 -7.02 -18.49
N LYS A 18 -16.83 -7.50 -17.59
CA LYS A 18 -16.78 -8.89 -17.13
C LYS A 18 -16.97 -9.78 -18.35
N GLU A 19 -15.93 -10.51 -18.75
CA GLU A 19 -15.98 -11.42 -19.90
C GLU A 19 -17.19 -12.38 -19.79
N GLU A 20 -17.83 -12.65 -20.94
CA GLU A 20 -18.94 -13.59 -20.99
C GLU A 20 -18.44 -15.00 -20.71
N ASN A 21 -18.89 -15.58 -19.60
CA ASN A 21 -18.56 -16.96 -19.27
C ASN A 21 -19.36 -17.88 -20.19
N ILE A 22 -18.65 -18.57 -21.09
CA ILE A 22 -19.18 -19.51 -22.10
C ILE A 22 -20.06 -20.60 -21.47
N TYR A 23 -19.82 -20.94 -20.20
CA TYR A 23 -20.58 -21.97 -19.49
C TYR A 23 -21.91 -21.47 -18.90
N ILE A 24 -22.19 -20.16 -18.93
CA ILE A 24 -23.50 -19.65 -18.52
C ILE A 24 -24.50 -19.96 -19.63
N PRO A 25 -25.56 -20.74 -19.36
CA PRO A 25 -26.57 -21.06 -20.37
C PRO A 25 -27.22 -19.80 -20.93
N SER A 26 -27.55 -19.85 -22.23
CA SER A 26 -28.10 -18.69 -22.95
C SER A 26 -29.39 -18.12 -22.36
N PHE A 27 -30.19 -18.90 -21.64
CA PHE A 27 -31.42 -18.40 -20.99
C PHE A 27 -31.14 -17.56 -19.74
N ILE A 28 -29.95 -17.70 -19.13
CA ILE A 28 -29.52 -16.89 -17.99
C ILE A 28 -28.85 -15.62 -18.50
N SER A 29 -27.97 -15.74 -19.52
CA SER A 29 -27.24 -14.59 -20.08
C SER A 29 -28.13 -13.67 -20.91
N LYS A 30 -29.12 -14.19 -21.62
CA LYS A 30 -30.07 -13.34 -22.38
C LYS A 30 -30.94 -12.53 -21.43
N ARG A 31 -30.87 -11.21 -21.57
CA ARG A 31 -31.75 -10.26 -20.87
C ARG A 31 -33.19 -10.44 -21.39
N PRO A 32 -34.19 -10.54 -20.50
CA PRO A 32 -35.58 -10.60 -20.92
C PRO A 32 -36.07 -9.21 -21.38
N PHE A 33 -37.05 -9.18 -22.28
CA PHE A 33 -37.55 -7.95 -22.93
C PHE A 33 -38.03 -6.86 -21.94
N TYR A 34 -38.50 -7.25 -20.76
CA TYR A 34 -39.01 -6.33 -19.73
C TYR A 34 -37.92 -5.70 -18.85
N ALA A 35 -36.66 -6.15 -18.96
CA ALA A 35 -35.54 -5.63 -18.17
C ALA A 35 -34.90 -4.36 -18.77
N GLY A 36 -35.47 -3.81 -19.85
CA GLY A 36 -34.98 -2.61 -20.53
C GLY A 36 -33.75 -2.87 -21.40
N GLU A 37 -33.76 -2.31 -22.61
CA GLU A 37 -32.65 -2.32 -23.58
C GLU A 37 -31.88 -0.98 -23.58
N GLU A 38 -32.40 0.04 -22.88
CA GLU A 38 -32.02 1.46 -23.00
C GLU A 38 -31.22 2.01 -21.81
N GLY A 39 -30.30 1.23 -21.26
CA GLY A 39 -29.27 1.74 -20.37
C GLY A 39 -27.92 1.68 -21.09
N ASP A 40 -27.22 2.80 -21.20
CA ASP A 40 -25.92 2.97 -21.89
C ASP A 40 -24.78 2.05 -21.39
N ASP A 41 -25.04 1.21 -20.38
CA ASP A 41 -24.09 0.26 -19.79
C ASP A 41 -24.17 -1.11 -20.48
N GLN A 42 -23.85 -1.17 -21.78
CA GLN A 42 -23.62 -2.40 -22.57
C GLN A 42 -22.46 -3.28 -22.04
N THR A 43 -21.86 -2.93 -20.90
CA THR A 43 -20.62 -3.52 -20.38
C THR A 43 -20.87 -4.76 -19.50
N ASP A 44 -22.08 -4.96 -18.97
CA ASP A 44 -22.39 -6.05 -18.04
C ASP A 44 -23.61 -6.89 -18.48
N TYR A 45 -23.35 -8.04 -19.11
CA TYR A 45 -24.39 -8.92 -19.66
C TYR A 45 -25.27 -9.61 -18.61
N LEU A 46 -24.91 -9.55 -17.32
CA LEU A 46 -25.60 -10.25 -16.23
C LEU A 46 -26.28 -9.31 -15.23
N GLU A 47 -26.44 -8.04 -15.58
CA GLU A 47 -27.06 -7.01 -14.75
C GLU A 47 -28.49 -7.38 -14.31
N HIS A 48 -29.29 -7.98 -15.20
CA HIS A 48 -30.68 -8.39 -14.90
C HIS A 48 -30.77 -9.50 -13.85
N GLN A 49 -29.69 -10.24 -13.60
CA GLN A 49 -29.63 -11.25 -12.53
C GLN A 49 -29.10 -10.67 -11.21
N ARG A 50 -28.53 -9.46 -11.22
CA ARG A 50 -28.06 -8.82 -9.99
C ARG A 50 -29.24 -8.30 -9.18
N LEU A 51 -29.06 -8.29 -7.86
CA LEU A 51 -30.06 -7.74 -6.96
C LEU A 51 -30.26 -6.27 -7.28
N GLN A 52 -31.45 -5.92 -7.76
CA GLN A 52 -31.89 -4.54 -7.94
C GLN A 52 -31.96 -3.89 -6.56
N LYS A 53 -30.99 -3.00 -6.27
CA LYS A 53 -30.77 -2.22 -5.02
C LYS A 53 -31.69 -2.62 -3.87
N LYS A 54 -31.22 -3.49 -2.98
CA LYS A 54 -31.83 -3.62 -1.65
C LYS A 54 -31.66 -2.29 -0.94
N LYS A 55 -32.76 -1.77 -0.36
CA LYS A 55 -32.66 -0.67 0.60
C LYS A 55 -31.81 -1.18 1.75
N ASP A 56 -30.75 -0.45 2.09
CA ASP A 56 -29.94 -0.77 3.25
C ASP A 56 -30.87 -0.87 4.47
N GLU A 57 -31.02 -2.09 4.99
CA GLU A 57 -31.66 -2.35 6.27
C GLU A 57 -30.68 -1.87 7.35
N GLN A 58 -30.51 -0.55 7.44
CA GLN A 58 -29.89 0.03 8.62
C GLN A 58 -30.69 -0.42 9.84
N SER A 59 -29.99 -0.73 10.92
CA SER A 59 -30.54 -1.13 12.22
C SER A 59 -31.28 0.05 12.87
N GLN A 60 -32.33 0.53 12.23
CA GLN A 60 -33.21 1.53 12.76
C GLN A 60 -34.18 0.83 13.70
N TRP A 61 -34.06 1.10 14.99
CA TRP A 61 -35.01 0.65 15.99
C TRP A 61 -35.96 1.81 16.34
N TYR A 62 -37.08 1.47 16.99
CA TYR A 62 -38.04 2.47 17.45
C TYR A 62 -37.39 3.42 18.48
N ASP A 63 -37.56 4.73 18.27
CA ASP A 63 -37.15 5.76 19.23
C ASP A 63 -38.00 5.67 20.53
N ARG A 64 -37.54 4.91 21.51
CA ARG A 64 -38.27 4.73 22.78
C ARG A 64 -38.27 6.01 23.61
N GLY A 65 -39.46 6.44 24.02
CA GLY A 65 -39.63 7.58 24.94
C GLY A 65 -39.32 8.96 24.35
N ARG A 66 -39.07 9.04 23.04
CA ARG A 66 -38.78 10.31 22.37
C ARG A 66 -40.06 11.12 22.20
N LYS A 67 -40.02 12.36 22.71
CA LYS A 67 -41.13 13.33 22.63
C LYS A 67 -40.87 14.29 21.46
N ALA A 68 -41.92 14.60 20.69
CA ALA A 68 -41.84 15.45 19.50
C ALA A 68 -41.54 16.93 19.82
N GLY A 69 -41.71 17.35 21.07
CA GLY A 69 -41.43 18.72 21.52
C GLY A 69 -41.86 18.96 22.98
N PRO A 70 -41.81 20.23 23.45
CA PRO A 70 -42.31 20.59 24.76
C PRO A 70 -43.82 20.33 24.86
N ALA A 71 -44.29 20.04 26.08
CA ALA A 71 -45.70 19.83 26.34
C ALA A 71 -46.53 21.07 25.97
N ALA A 72 -47.68 20.85 25.33
CA ALA A 72 -48.61 21.93 25.04
C ALA A 72 -49.18 22.50 26.35
N THR A 73 -49.31 23.83 26.43
CA THR A 73 -49.84 24.51 27.61
C THR A 73 -51.37 24.51 27.68
N LYS A 74 -52.03 24.17 26.57
CA LYS A 74 -53.50 24.11 26.47
C LYS A 74 -53.93 22.80 25.84
N PHE A 75 -55.10 22.32 26.27
CA PHE A 75 -55.71 21.12 25.71
C PHE A 75 -56.08 21.34 24.23
N ARG A 76 -55.63 20.44 23.37
CA ARG A 76 -55.90 20.46 21.93
C ARG A 76 -57.10 19.55 21.61
N LYS A 77 -57.96 19.98 20.68
CA LYS A 77 -59.10 19.18 20.24
C LYS A 77 -58.60 17.89 19.56
N GLY A 78 -59.08 16.75 20.00
CA GLY A 78 -58.61 15.43 19.54
C GLY A 78 -57.50 14.81 20.39
N ALA A 79 -56.99 15.53 21.40
CA ALA A 79 -56.05 14.97 22.36
C ALA A 79 -56.74 14.00 23.33
N CYS A 80 -55.96 13.09 23.90
CA CYS A 80 -56.37 12.18 24.95
C CYS A 80 -57.01 12.94 26.11
N GLU A 81 -58.25 12.56 26.47
CA GLU A 81 -59.01 13.26 27.51
C GLU A 81 -58.37 13.16 28.91
N ASN A 82 -57.55 12.12 29.13
CA ASN A 82 -56.84 11.89 30.38
C ASN A 82 -55.53 12.70 30.46
N CYS A 83 -54.61 12.52 29.50
CA CYS A 83 -53.25 13.08 29.56
C CYS A 83 -52.99 14.33 28.71
N GLY A 84 -53.84 14.60 27.71
CA GLY A 84 -53.68 15.73 26.80
C GLY A 84 -52.68 15.56 25.65
N ALA A 85 -52.08 14.37 25.46
CA ALA A 85 -51.27 14.06 24.28
C ALA A 85 -52.15 13.71 23.07
N MET A 86 -51.69 14.02 21.86
CA MET A 86 -52.41 13.77 20.60
C MET A 86 -52.16 12.38 20.00
N THR A 87 -51.20 11.62 20.53
CA THR A 87 -50.73 10.37 19.90
C THR A 87 -51.64 9.17 20.12
N HIS A 88 -52.44 9.18 21.19
CA HIS A 88 -53.28 8.06 21.59
C HIS A 88 -54.64 8.50 22.13
N LYS A 89 -55.57 7.56 22.26
CA LYS A 89 -56.91 7.78 22.84
C LYS A 89 -56.88 7.54 24.36
N ALA A 90 -57.94 7.95 25.06
CA ALA A 90 -58.03 7.79 26.53
C ALA A 90 -57.94 6.33 27.02
N LYS A 91 -58.37 5.36 26.19
CA LYS A 91 -58.30 3.92 26.52
C LYS A 91 -56.88 3.36 26.47
N ASP A 92 -56.06 3.87 25.56
CA ASP A 92 -54.68 3.41 25.32
C ASP A 92 -53.67 4.32 26.04
N CYS A 93 -54.13 5.05 27.06
CA CYS A 93 -53.31 6.03 27.76
C CYS A 93 -52.39 5.36 28.76
N LEU A 94 -51.08 5.55 28.60
CA LEU A 94 -50.06 5.04 29.53
C LEU A 94 -50.06 5.77 30.88
N SER A 95 -50.64 6.98 30.94
CA SER A 95 -50.73 7.73 32.19
C SER A 95 -51.89 7.22 33.04
N ARG A 96 -51.72 7.21 34.36
CA ARG A 96 -52.74 6.79 35.32
C ARG A 96 -54.09 7.49 35.04
N PRO A 97 -55.23 6.77 34.98
CA PRO A 97 -56.55 7.37 34.80
C PRO A 97 -56.84 8.41 35.89
N ARG A 98 -57.09 9.67 35.49
CA ARG A 98 -57.41 10.75 36.42
C ARG A 98 -58.92 10.86 36.62
N ALA A 99 -59.36 11.17 37.84
CA ALA A 99 -60.77 11.42 38.14
C ALA A 99 -61.34 12.63 37.36
N LYS A 100 -60.52 13.67 37.18
CA LYS A 100 -60.79 14.80 36.28
C LYS A 100 -59.64 14.90 35.29
N GLY A 101 -59.86 14.47 34.05
CA GLY A 101 -58.84 14.42 33.01
C GLY A 101 -58.31 15.80 32.57
N ALA A 102 -57.24 15.80 31.78
CA ALA A 102 -56.63 16.99 31.21
C ALA A 102 -57.59 17.82 30.34
N LYS A 103 -58.63 17.19 29.75
CA LYS A 103 -59.68 17.89 28.99
C LYS A 103 -60.42 18.95 29.80
N TRP A 104 -60.68 18.66 31.08
CA TRP A 104 -61.49 19.52 31.95
C TRP A 104 -60.63 20.41 32.86
N THR A 105 -59.44 19.94 33.23
CA THR A 105 -58.58 20.64 34.18
C THR A 105 -57.47 21.45 33.51
N GLY A 106 -57.07 21.10 32.29
CA GLY A 106 -55.95 21.74 31.58
C GLY A 106 -54.59 21.60 32.27
N LYS A 107 -54.49 20.78 33.33
CA LYS A 107 -53.28 20.59 34.15
C LYS A 107 -52.52 19.35 33.69
N ASP A 108 -51.18 19.39 33.81
CA ASP A 108 -50.25 18.30 33.50
C ASP A 108 -50.49 17.66 32.13
N ILE A 109 -50.47 18.49 31.09
CA ILE A 109 -50.54 18.03 29.69
C ILE A 109 -49.21 17.35 29.35
N GLN A 110 -49.29 16.13 28.85
CA GLN A 110 -48.10 15.40 28.40
C GLN A 110 -47.70 15.84 26.99
N ALA A 111 -46.39 15.76 26.72
CA ALA A 111 -45.86 15.98 25.38
C ALA A 111 -46.28 14.84 24.43
N ASP A 112 -46.37 15.15 23.14
CA ASP A 112 -46.69 14.18 22.12
C ASP A 112 -45.49 13.24 21.87
N GLU A 113 -45.75 11.95 21.72
CA GLU A 113 -44.76 10.93 21.37
C GLU A 113 -44.49 10.91 19.86
N VAL A 114 -43.32 10.44 19.44
CA VAL A 114 -43.01 10.21 18.02
C VAL A 114 -43.39 8.77 17.67
N ILE A 115 -44.40 8.59 16.81
CA ILE A 115 -44.80 7.28 16.29
C ILE A 115 -44.01 7.00 15.00
N GLN A 116 -43.32 5.87 14.95
CA GLN A 116 -42.53 5.43 13.80
C GLN A 116 -43.01 4.06 13.33
N ASP A 117 -43.13 3.86 12.03
CA ASP A 117 -43.42 2.57 11.41
C ASP A 117 -42.14 1.98 10.80
N VAL A 118 -41.53 1.02 11.49
CA VAL A 118 -40.28 0.37 11.05
C VAL A 118 -40.57 -1.00 10.42
N LYS A 119 -40.20 -1.17 9.15
CA LYS A 119 -40.32 -2.46 8.44
C LYS A 119 -39.00 -3.24 8.54
N LEU A 120 -38.94 -4.14 9.51
CA LEU A 120 -37.78 -4.99 9.78
C LEU A 120 -37.91 -6.39 9.15
N GLY A 121 -36.75 -6.99 8.82
CA GLY A 121 -36.62 -8.40 8.43
C GLY A 121 -36.97 -9.39 9.54
N TRP A 122 -36.87 -10.71 9.27
CA TRP A 122 -37.23 -11.74 10.26
C TRP A 122 -36.29 -11.77 11.47
N ASP A 123 -34.98 -11.69 11.21
CA ASP A 123 -33.93 -11.69 12.23
C ASP A 123 -33.96 -10.38 13.03
N ALA A 124 -33.99 -9.25 12.32
CA ALA A 124 -34.10 -7.92 12.94
C ALA A 124 -35.37 -7.73 13.79
N LYS A 125 -36.47 -8.46 13.58
CA LYS A 125 -37.64 -8.41 14.50
C LYS A 125 -37.43 -9.18 15.80
N ARG A 126 -36.56 -10.18 15.78
CA ARG A 126 -36.33 -11.12 16.89
C ARG A 126 -35.00 -10.88 17.59
N ASP A 127 -34.16 -10.00 17.06
CA ASP A 127 -32.94 -9.61 17.70
C ASP A 127 -33.23 -9.07 19.11
N ARG A 128 -32.66 -9.76 20.10
CA ARG A 128 -32.77 -9.42 21.52
C ARG A 128 -32.10 -8.09 21.82
N TRP A 129 -31.09 -7.73 21.03
CA TRP A 129 -30.27 -6.53 21.22
C TRP A 129 -30.78 -5.31 20.44
N ASN A 130 -32.02 -5.38 19.95
CA ASN A 130 -32.68 -4.25 19.31
C ASN A 130 -32.79 -3.03 20.23
N GLY A 131 -32.19 -1.91 19.79
CA GLY A 131 -32.15 -0.66 20.55
C GLY A 131 -31.12 -0.63 21.68
N TYR A 132 -30.14 -1.54 21.67
CA TYR A 132 -29.03 -1.52 22.60
C TYR A 132 -28.15 -0.28 22.37
N ASP A 133 -27.90 0.50 23.43
CA ASP A 133 -26.92 1.60 23.37
C ASP A 133 -25.52 1.03 23.63
N PRO A 134 -24.56 1.15 22.67
CA PRO A 134 -23.19 0.68 22.86
C PRO A 134 -22.48 1.26 24.09
N LYS A 135 -22.96 2.39 24.64
CA LYS A 135 -22.42 2.98 25.86
C LYS A 135 -22.73 2.16 27.11
N GLU A 136 -23.83 1.39 27.14
CA GLU A 136 -24.18 0.54 28.28
C GLU A 136 -23.14 -0.57 28.50
N TYR A 137 -22.40 -0.97 27.45
CA TYR A 137 -21.32 -1.94 27.57
C TYR A 137 -20.20 -1.47 28.52
N ARG A 138 -20.09 -0.16 28.77
CA ARG A 138 -19.13 0.39 29.75
C ARG A 138 -19.37 -0.14 31.16
N ASN A 139 -20.63 -0.38 31.55
CA ASN A 139 -20.94 -0.92 32.88
C ASN A 139 -20.33 -2.32 33.06
N VAL A 140 -20.35 -3.15 32.02
CA VAL A 140 -19.74 -4.49 32.03
C VAL A 140 -18.22 -4.40 32.16
N VAL A 141 -17.61 -3.43 31.47
CA VAL A 141 -16.16 -3.16 31.59
C VAL A 141 -15.81 -2.68 32.99
N GLU A 142 -16.62 -1.79 33.58
CA GLU A 142 -16.43 -1.30 34.95
C GLU A 142 -16.56 -2.42 35.98
N GLU A 143 -17.54 -3.30 35.85
CA GLU A 143 -17.69 -4.49 36.69
C GLU A 143 -16.47 -5.43 36.58
N PHE A 144 -15.99 -5.68 35.36
CA PHE A 144 -14.79 -6.50 35.14
C PHE A 144 -13.55 -5.87 35.77
N ASN A 145 -13.38 -4.55 35.63
CA ASN A 145 -12.28 -3.82 36.25
C ASN A 145 -12.34 -3.87 37.78
N GLN A 146 -13.54 -3.76 38.38
CA GLN A 146 -13.72 -3.90 39.82
C GLN A 146 -13.37 -5.32 40.29
N MET A 147 -13.79 -6.35 39.54
CA MET A 147 -13.46 -7.74 39.83
C MET A 147 -11.95 -8.01 39.75
N GLU A 148 -11.26 -7.48 38.76
CA GLU A 148 -9.79 -7.57 38.65
C GLU A 148 -9.07 -6.81 39.78
N GLN A 149 -9.58 -5.65 40.19
CA GLN A 149 -9.07 -4.95 41.38
C GLN A 149 -9.26 -5.76 42.67
N LEU A 150 -10.43 -6.39 42.84
CA LEU A 150 -10.68 -7.28 43.97
C LEU A 150 -9.77 -8.51 43.92
N ARG A 151 -9.54 -9.08 42.73
CA ARG A 151 -8.61 -10.21 42.55
C ARG A 151 -7.18 -9.81 42.90
N LYS A 152 -6.72 -8.65 42.44
CA LYS A 152 -5.39 -8.12 42.75
C LYS A 152 -5.22 -7.82 44.24
N THR A 153 -6.22 -7.23 44.88
CA THR A 153 -6.17 -6.96 46.33
C THR A 153 -6.26 -8.22 47.17
N ALA A 154 -7.01 -9.24 46.72
CA ALA A 154 -7.02 -10.56 47.35
C ALA A 154 -5.65 -11.24 47.24
N LEU A 155 -5.02 -11.23 46.06
CA LEU A 155 -3.68 -11.77 45.85
C LEU A 155 -2.63 -11.04 46.72
N ALA A 156 -2.73 -9.72 46.84
CA ALA A 156 -1.86 -8.91 47.71
C ALA A 156 -2.11 -9.16 49.21
N LYS A 157 -3.34 -9.51 49.62
CA LYS A 157 -3.68 -9.84 51.01
C LYS A 157 -3.29 -11.27 51.39
N ASP A 158 -3.27 -12.20 50.44
CA ASP A 158 -2.84 -13.59 50.66
C ASP A 158 -1.32 -13.74 50.85
N GLY A 159 -0.56 -12.63 50.86
CA GLY A 159 0.77 -12.60 51.48
C GLY A 159 1.77 -13.57 50.84
N THR A 160 1.75 -13.70 49.51
CA THR A 160 3.00 -14.02 48.80
C THR A 160 3.83 -12.74 48.79
N GLU A 161 4.53 -12.49 49.90
CA GLU A 161 5.80 -11.76 49.87
C GLU A 161 6.80 -12.60 49.07
N GLU A 162 6.56 -12.75 47.76
CA GLU A 162 7.69 -12.87 46.87
C GLU A 162 8.24 -11.46 46.78
N GLU A 163 9.36 -11.27 47.49
CA GLU A 163 10.31 -10.23 47.18
C GLU A 163 10.34 -10.01 45.67
N GLN A 164 10.42 -8.73 45.34
CA GLN A 164 10.75 -8.18 44.05
C GLN A 164 12.14 -8.68 43.63
N ASP A 165 12.26 -9.99 43.39
CA ASP A 165 13.37 -10.62 42.70
C ASP A 165 13.07 -10.42 41.22
N ASP A 166 13.59 -9.31 40.69
CA ASP A 166 13.71 -9.01 39.26
C ASP A 166 14.68 -10.02 38.59
N GLY A 167 14.44 -11.31 38.83
CA GLY A 167 15.24 -12.46 38.41
C GLY A 167 14.34 -13.47 37.72
N ASP A 168 14.00 -13.20 36.46
CA ASP A 168 13.64 -14.19 35.44
C ASP A 168 12.82 -15.42 35.90
N LYS A 169 11.59 -15.19 36.38
CA LYS A 169 10.52 -16.22 36.47
C LYS A 169 10.00 -16.71 35.10
N TYR A 170 10.84 -16.70 34.07
CA TYR A 170 10.51 -17.18 32.72
C TYR A 170 10.18 -18.68 32.65
N ALA A 171 10.56 -19.45 33.68
CA ALA A 171 10.30 -20.89 33.72
C ALA A 171 8.88 -21.24 34.22
N GLU A 172 8.27 -20.43 35.09
CA GLU A 172 6.94 -20.72 35.66
C GLU A 172 5.79 -20.25 34.75
N GLU A 173 5.95 -19.14 34.01
CA GLU A 173 4.91 -18.67 33.08
C GLU A 173 4.72 -19.60 31.87
N ASN A 174 5.76 -20.35 31.49
CA ASN A 174 5.68 -21.38 30.45
C ASN A 174 4.96 -22.66 30.92
N ASP A 175 4.75 -22.85 32.22
CA ASP A 175 4.08 -24.05 32.76
C ASP A 175 2.55 -23.98 32.68
N MET A 176 1.98 -22.84 32.28
CA MET A 176 0.54 -22.73 32.02
C MET A 176 0.07 -23.58 30.83
N SER A 177 1.00 -24.02 29.95
CA SER A 177 0.69 -24.95 28.85
C SER A 177 0.78 -26.45 29.23
N LYS A 178 1.26 -26.78 30.44
CA LYS A 178 1.43 -28.16 30.92
C LYS A 178 0.22 -28.67 31.73
N HIS A 179 -0.65 -27.76 32.16
CA HIS A 179 -1.86 -28.10 32.93
C HIS A 179 -3.03 -28.61 32.07
N GLN A 180 -2.92 -28.64 30.74
CA GLN A 180 -3.84 -29.38 29.88
C GLN A 180 -3.37 -30.82 29.80
N SER A 181 -4.25 -31.78 30.10
CA SER A 181 -3.93 -33.20 29.91
C SER A 181 -3.43 -33.40 28.48
N THR A 182 -2.30 -34.08 28.29
CA THR A 182 -1.70 -34.35 26.98
C THR A 182 -2.67 -35.00 25.99
N ALA A 183 -3.79 -35.56 26.48
CA ALA A 183 -4.89 -36.11 25.71
C ALA A 183 -5.76 -35.08 24.96
N THR A 184 -5.78 -33.80 25.35
CA THR A 184 -6.61 -32.75 24.71
C THR A 184 -5.80 -31.67 23.99
N ARG A 185 -4.47 -31.84 23.91
CA ARG A 185 -3.60 -30.90 23.18
C ARG A 185 -3.98 -30.90 21.71
N GLN A 186 -4.25 -29.71 21.17
CA GLN A 186 -4.58 -29.53 19.77
C GLN A 186 -3.40 -30.00 18.91
N LEU A 187 -3.68 -30.74 17.83
CA LEU A 187 -2.66 -31.25 16.90
C LEU A 187 -1.96 -30.14 16.10
N ARG A 188 -2.56 -28.95 16.02
CA ARG A 188 -1.95 -27.79 15.35
C ARG A 188 -0.91 -27.19 16.27
N ILE A 189 0.33 -27.19 15.80
CA ILE A 189 1.47 -26.48 16.39
C ILE A 189 1.17 -24.99 16.32
N ARG A 190 1.27 -24.28 17.45
CA ARG A 190 0.90 -22.85 17.54
C ARG A 190 2.03 -21.95 17.04
N GLU A 191 3.26 -22.46 17.13
CA GLU A 191 4.50 -21.85 16.69
C GLU A 191 4.55 -21.72 15.16
N ASP A 192 3.94 -22.67 14.45
CA ASP A 192 3.86 -22.67 12.98
C ASP A 192 2.70 -21.80 12.50
N THR A 193 3.02 -20.63 11.94
CA THR A 193 2.03 -19.76 11.31
C THR A 193 1.52 -20.37 10.00
N ALA A 194 0.20 -20.32 9.79
CA ALA A 194 -0.37 -20.80 8.53
C ALA A 194 -0.01 -19.87 7.37
N LYS A 195 0.26 -20.43 6.18
CA LYS A 195 0.71 -19.68 5.00
C LYS A 195 -0.20 -18.51 4.61
N TYR A 196 -1.52 -18.66 4.74
CA TYR A 196 -2.51 -17.61 4.43
C TYR A 196 -2.62 -16.50 5.50
N LEU A 197 -1.95 -16.66 6.65
CA LEU A 197 -1.88 -15.64 7.72
C LEU A 197 -0.58 -14.84 7.67
N VAL A 198 0.35 -15.20 6.79
CA VAL A 198 1.64 -14.50 6.66
C VAL A 198 1.39 -13.07 6.20
N ASN A 199 0.49 -12.88 5.23
CA ASN A 199 0.00 -11.59 4.79
C ASN A 199 -1.54 -11.63 4.77
N LEU A 200 -2.18 -10.65 5.43
CA LEU A 200 -3.65 -10.54 5.48
C LEU A 200 -4.21 -9.70 4.32
N ASP A 201 -3.34 -9.07 3.54
CA ASP A 201 -3.74 -8.25 2.40
C ASP A 201 -4.33 -9.12 1.30
N LEU A 202 -5.50 -8.72 0.78
CA LEU A 202 -6.27 -9.49 -0.20
C LEU A 202 -5.55 -9.66 -1.55
N GLU A 203 -4.63 -8.76 -1.85
CA GLU A 203 -3.85 -8.74 -3.10
C GLU A 203 -2.51 -9.50 -3.00
N SER A 204 -2.19 -10.05 -1.82
CA SER A 204 -0.96 -10.81 -1.60
C SER A 204 -0.99 -12.20 -2.27
N ALA A 205 0.09 -12.98 -2.09
CA ALA A 205 0.23 -14.34 -2.63
C ALA A 205 -1.02 -15.19 -2.38
N LYS A 206 -1.59 -15.76 -3.45
CA LYS A 206 -2.83 -16.53 -3.37
C LYS A 206 -2.58 -17.88 -2.71
N TYR A 207 -3.30 -18.18 -1.64
CA TYR A 207 -3.27 -19.50 -1.00
C TYR A 207 -4.35 -20.43 -1.59
N ASP A 208 -3.98 -21.59 -2.11
CA ASP A 208 -4.93 -22.64 -2.47
C ASP A 208 -5.20 -23.56 -1.26
N PRO A 209 -6.39 -23.50 -0.63
CA PRO A 209 -6.70 -24.31 0.56
C PRO A 209 -6.81 -25.80 0.27
N LYS A 210 -6.97 -26.21 -0.99
CA LYS A 210 -7.11 -27.61 -1.37
C LYS A 210 -5.77 -28.33 -1.38
N THR A 211 -4.77 -27.73 -2.03
CA THR A 211 -3.40 -28.27 -2.09
C THR A 211 -2.52 -27.77 -0.95
N ARG A 212 -2.98 -26.74 -0.22
CA ARG A 212 -2.26 -26.07 0.87
C ARG A 212 -0.94 -25.43 0.42
N SER A 213 -0.88 -24.99 -0.83
CA SER A 213 0.28 -24.33 -1.43
C SER A 213 0.03 -22.83 -1.65
N LEU A 214 1.07 -22.03 -1.53
CA LEU A 214 1.05 -20.66 -2.04
C LEU A 214 1.18 -20.70 -3.56
N VAL A 215 0.50 -19.78 -4.24
CA VAL A 215 0.54 -19.57 -5.68
C VAL A 215 0.97 -18.13 -5.91
N ASP A 216 1.98 -17.95 -6.76
CA ASP A 216 2.45 -16.63 -7.15
C ASP A 216 1.32 -15.83 -7.79
N SER A 217 0.95 -14.72 -7.18
CA SER A 217 0.05 -13.72 -7.75
C SER A 217 0.80 -12.47 -8.24
N GLY A 218 2.14 -12.51 -8.32
CA GLY A 218 2.95 -11.39 -8.79
C GLY A 218 3.20 -10.32 -7.73
N ALA A 219 2.92 -10.62 -6.45
CA ALA A 219 3.34 -9.78 -5.33
C ALA A 219 4.84 -10.06 -5.10
N THR A 220 5.71 -9.08 -5.34
CA THR A 220 7.18 -9.28 -5.36
C THR A 220 7.90 -8.80 -4.11
N ALA A 221 7.23 -8.09 -3.20
CA ALA A 221 7.88 -7.39 -2.08
C ALA A 221 7.52 -7.92 -0.68
N ASP A 222 6.56 -8.84 -0.57
CA ASP A 222 6.02 -9.20 0.74
C ASP A 222 6.65 -10.49 1.33
N LYS A 223 6.47 -10.70 2.64
CA LYS A 223 6.90 -11.93 3.33
C LYS A 223 6.33 -13.21 2.70
N ALA A 224 5.08 -13.19 2.22
CA ALA A 224 4.50 -14.33 1.52
C ALA A 224 5.15 -14.58 0.14
N ALA A 225 5.63 -13.53 -0.54
CA ALA A 225 6.38 -13.66 -1.79
C ALA A 225 7.73 -14.35 -1.53
N ASN A 226 8.42 -13.97 -0.46
CA ASN A 226 9.66 -14.62 -0.03
C ASN A 226 9.45 -16.09 0.31
N LEU A 227 8.38 -16.43 1.04
CA LEU A 227 8.04 -17.83 1.34
C LEU A 227 7.65 -18.62 0.09
N PHE A 228 6.96 -17.99 -0.87
CA PHE A 228 6.66 -18.63 -2.15
C PHE A 228 7.93 -18.87 -2.97
N ALA A 229 8.82 -17.87 -3.05
CA ALA A 229 10.12 -17.99 -3.70
C ALA A 229 10.97 -19.06 -3.04
N GLU A 230 10.94 -19.16 -1.71
CA GLU A 230 11.60 -20.23 -0.95
C GLU A 230 10.98 -21.60 -1.27
N GLU A 231 9.65 -21.74 -1.31
CA GLU A 231 8.99 -23.00 -1.67
C GLU A 231 9.32 -23.43 -3.12
N GLY A 232 9.36 -22.48 -4.05
CA GLY A 232 9.79 -22.70 -5.43
C GLY A 232 11.26 -23.09 -5.53
N PHE A 233 12.13 -22.41 -4.79
CA PHE A 233 13.54 -22.72 -4.70
C PHE A 233 13.77 -24.11 -4.09
N MET A 234 13.12 -24.42 -2.97
CA MET A 234 13.17 -25.73 -2.31
C MET A 234 12.77 -26.86 -3.26
N ARG A 235 11.77 -26.64 -4.12
CA ARG A 235 11.35 -27.61 -5.14
C ARG A 235 12.41 -27.88 -6.21
N GLY A 236 13.16 -26.87 -6.64
CA GLY A 236 14.23 -27.00 -7.64
C GLY A 236 15.62 -27.32 -7.07
N SER A 237 15.81 -27.10 -5.78
CA SER A 237 17.10 -27.24 -5.10
C SER A 237 17.44 -28.70 -4.74
N GLY A 238 18.71 -28.94 -4.40
CA GLY A 238 19.20 -30.26 -3.99
C GLY A 238 19.19 -31.28 -5.13
N ASP A 239 18.76 -32.50 -4.80
CA ASP A 239 18.78 -33.66 -5.69
C ASP A 239 17.87 -33.52 -6.91
N ALA A 240 16.85 -32.67 -6.87
CA ALA A 240 15.98 -32.40 -8.01
C ALA A 240 16.78 -31.85 -9.20
N SER A 241 17.67 -30.87 -8.95
CA SER A 241 18.54 -30.29 -9.97
C SER A 241 19.53 -31.32 -10.53
N GLU A 242 20.02 -32.24 -9.70
CA GLU A 242 20.92 -33.31 -10.13
C GLU A 242 20.21 -34.37 -10.94
N PHE A 243 18.98 -34.71 -10.57
CA PHE A 243 18.12 -35.64 -11.27
C PHE A 243 17.78 -35.10 -12.66
N GLU A 244 17.42 -33.83 -12.79
CA GLU A 244 17.20 -33.18 -14.10
C GLU A 244 18.46 -33.21 -14.98
N LYS A 245 19.64 -32.98 -14.40
CA LYS A 245 20.92 -33.09 -15.13
C LYS A 245 21.17 -34.54 -15.58
N ALA A 246 20.88 -35.53 -14.73
CA ALA A 246 21.01 -36.95 -15.08
C ALA A 246 20.02 -37.36 -16.18
N GLN A 247 18.80 -36.84 -16.13
CA GLN A 247 17.77 -37.08 -17.14
C GLN A 247 18.16 -36.45 -18.49
N ARG A 248 18.65 -35.21 -18.47
CA ARG A 248 19.22 -34.55 -19.68
C ARG A 248 20.37 -35.35 -20.26
N TYR A 249 21.29 -35.83 -19.42
CA TYR A 249 22.39 -36.69 -19.87
C TYR A 249 21.91 -37.98 -20.53
N ALA A 250 20.91 -38.65 -19.95
CA ALA A 250 20.35 -39.87 -20.52
C ALA A 250 19.70 -39.60 -21.90
N TRP A 251 18.98 -38.49 -22.04
CA TRP A 251 18.40 -38.07 -23.32
C TRP A 251 19.46 -37.72 -24.37
N GLU A 252 20.49 -36.95 -24.00
CA GLU A 252 21.57 -36.62 -24.92
C GLU A 252 22.34 -37.86 -25.37
N ALA A 253 22.58 -38.83 -24.48
CA ALA A 253 23.23 -40.09 -24.85
C ALA A 253 22.35 -40.91 -25.80
N GLN A 254 21.04 -40.97 -25.54
CA GLN A 254 20.09 -41.64 -26.42
C GLN A 254 20.03 -40.97 -27.80
N GLU A 255 20.06 -39.65 -27.89
CA GLU A 255 20.07 -38.92 -29.16
C GLU A 255 21.39 -39.07 -29.93
N LYS A 256 22.53 -39.05 -29.21
CA LYS A 256 23.87 -39.12 -29.83
C LYS A 256 24.24 -40.53 -30.28
N SER A 257 23.94 -41.56 -29.49
CA SER A 257 24.40 -42.94 -29.76
C SER A 257 23.29 -43.97 -29.91
N GLY A 258 22.03 -43.62 -29.61
CA GLY A 258 20.92 -44.58 -29.58
C GLY A 258 20.95 -45.53 -28.38
N ASP A 259 21.91 -45.36 -27.45
CA ASP A 259 22.11 -46.28 -26.33
C ASP A 259 21.08 -46.04 -25.21
N THR A 260 20.16 -46.98 -25.02
CA THR A 260 19.17 -46.97 -23.93
C THR A 260 19.70 -47.51 -22.61
N THR A 261 20.96 -47.95 -22.58
CA THR A 261 21.60 -48.53 -21.38
C THR A 261 21.72 -47.54 -20.23
N LYS A 262 21.70 -46.23 -20.53
CA LYS A 262 21.81 -45.12 -19.58
C LYS A 262 20.44 -44.55 -19.15
N HIS A 263 19.34 -45.22 -19.49
CA HIS A 263 17.99 -44.75 -19.17
C HIS A 263 17.76 -44.70 -17.65
N LEU A 264 17.32 -43.54 -17.15
CA LEU A 264 17.29 -43.22 -15.73
C LEU A 264 16.36 -44.14 -14.90
N GLN A 265 15.18 -44.49 -15.42
CA GLN A 265 14.22 -45.35 -14.72
C GLN A 265 14.48 -46.84 -14.94
N ALA A 266 15.18 -47.21 -16.02
CA ALA A 266 15.38 -48.62 -16.37
C ALA A 266 16.68 -49.14 -15.74
N ASN A 267 17.76 -48.36 -15.84
CA ASN A 267 19.08 -48.68 -15.30
C ASN A 267 19.67 -47.47 -14.54
N PRO A 268 19.10 -47.09 -13.37
CA PRO A 268 19.52 -45.90 -12.63
C PRO A 268 20.99 -45.92 -12.21
N THR A 269 21.47 -47.06 -11.72
CA THR A 269 22.85 -47.24 -11.24
C THR A 269 23.88 -47.19 -12.38
N ALA A 270 23.54 -47.75 -13.54
CA ALA A 270 24.40 -47.65 -14.72
C ALA A 270 24.52 -46.19 -15.19
N GLY A 271 23.39 -45.47 -15.27
CA GLY A 271 23.39 -44.04 -15.60
C GLY A 271 24.24 -43.20 -14.64
N GLU A 272 24.13 -43.47 -13.33
CA GLU A 272 24.90 -42.76 -12.30
C GLU A 272 26.41 -43.03 -12.41
N PHE A 273 26.80 -44.28 -12.66
CA PHE A 273 28.19 -44.66 -12.88
C PHE A 273 28.82 -43.97 -14.10
N TYR A 274 28.11 -43.94 -15.23
CA TYR A 274 28.59 -43.24 -16.43
C TYR A 274 28.63 -41.72 -16.23
N ARG A 275 27.70 -41.14 -15.46
CA ARG A 275 27.70 -39.72 -15.09
C ARG A 275 28.93 -39.38 -14.23
N LYS A 276 29.30 -40.22 -13.26
CA LYS A 276 30.53 -40.06 -12.47
C LYS A 276 31.78 -40.12 -13.35
N LYS A 277 31.85 -41.11 -14.25
CA LYS A 277 32.96 -41.22 -15.21
C LYS A 277 33.08 -39.99 -16.11
N GLU A 278 31.97 -39.48 -16.64
CA GLU A 278 31.99 -38.29 -17.48
C GLU A 278 32.43 -37.05 -16.68
N LYS A 279 31.99 -36.90 -15.42
CA LYS A 279 32.47 -35.83 -14.53
C LYS A 279 33.99 -35.90 -14.34
N GLU A 280 34.53 -37.08 -14.04
CA GLU A 280 35.98 -37.29 -13.89
C GLU A 280 36.73 -37.00 -15.21
N GLU A 281 36.20 -37.41 -16.36
CA GLU A 281 36.78 -37.10 -17.66
C GLU A 281 36.71 -35.60 -18.00
N ALA A 282 35.62 -34.93 -17.65
CA ALA A 282 35.45 -33.50 -17.83
C ALA A 282 36.42 -32.70 -16.96
N GLU A 283 36.64 -33.12 -15.71
CA GLU A 283 37.64 -32.54 -14.80
C GLU A 283 39.07 -32.73 -15.34
N LYS A 284 39.40 -33.93 -15.83
CA LYS A 284 40.69 -34.18 -16.49
C LYS A 284 40.88 -33.30 -17.72
N LYS A 285 39.88 -33.20 -18.60
CA LYS A 285 39.90 -32.31 -19.79
C LYS A 285 40.02 -30.84 -19.39
N ARG A 286 39.37 -30.42 -18.30
CA ARG A 286 39.49 -29.05 -17.77
C ARG A 286 40.89 -28.79 -17.25
N ALA A 287 41.47 -29.69 -16.47
CA ALA A 287 42.84 -29.58 -15.96
C ALA A 287 43.86 -29.59 -17.11
N GLU A 288 43.67 -30.42 -18.14
CA GLU A 288 44.50 -30.39 -19.34
C GLU A 288 44.36 -29.08 -20.11
N ARG A 289 43.14 -28.53 -20.22
CA ARG A 289 42.92 -27.22 -20.84
C ARG A 289 43.60 -26.12 -20.05
N GLU A 290 43.49 -26.13 -18.73
CA GLU A 290 44.17 -25.19 -17.83
C GLU A 290 45.68 -25.29 -17.95
N LYS A 291 46.25 -26.51 -18.04
CA LYS A 291 47.68 -26.72 -18.32
C LYS A 291 48.09 -26.18 -19.68
N LYS A 292 47.33 -26.48 -20.74
CA LYS A 292 47.59 -25.95 -22.10
C LYS A 292 47.52 -24.41 -22.12
N LEU A 293 46.54 -23.82 -21.45
CA LEU A 293 46.44 -22.36 -21.32
C LEU A 293 47.64 -21.79 -20.56
N LYS A 294 48.07 -22.45 -19.49
CA LYS A 294 49.26 -22.07 -18.71
C LYS A 294 50.55 -22.17 -19.54
N GLU A 295 50.67 -23.16 -20.41
CA GLU A 295 51.81 -23.31 -21.33
C GLU A 295 51.79 -22.26 -22.45
N MET A 296 50.62 -21.94 -23.00
CA MET A 296 50.49 -20.97 -24.09
C MET A 296 50.61 -19.51 -23.62
N TYR A 297 50.09 -19.19 -22.43
CA TYR A 297 49.99 -17.82 -21.92
C TYR A 297 50.87 -17.55 -20.68
N GLY A 298 51.62 -18.55 -20.19
CA GLY A 298 52.46 -18.43 -19.01
C GLY A 298 51.69 -18.47 -17.69
N ASP A 299 52.42 -18.63 -16.57
CA ASP A 299 51.84 -18.60 -15.23
C ASP A 299 51.63 -17.15 -14.76
N ASN A 300 50.43 -16.59 -15.01
CA ASN A 300 50.08 -15.25 -14.53
C ASN A 300 49.91 -15.16 -12.99
N SER A 301 50.25 -16.20 -12.23
CA SER A 301 50.24 -16.19 -10.75
C SER A 301 51.22 -15.18 -10.13
N GLN A 302 52.24 -14.75 -10.86
CA GLN A 302 53.15 -13.66 -10.44
C GLN A 302 52.61 -12.26 -10.74
N TYR A 303 51.58 -12.14 -11.59
CA TYR A 303 50.94 -10.87 -11.92
C TYR A 303 49.69 -10.70 -11.06
N THR A 304 49.90 -10.39 -9.78
CA THR A 304 48.81 -9.86 -8.95
C THR A 304 48.43 -8.49 -9.50
N MET A 305 47.28 -8.38 -10.15
CA MET A 305 46.70 -7.07 -10.43
C MET A 305 46.65 -6.28 -9.11
N PRO A 306 47.09 -5.00 -9.08
CA PRO A 306 46.95 -4.16 -7.90
C PRO A 306 45.51 -4.18 -7.41
N ASP A 307 45.28 -4.18 -6.09
CA ASP A 307 43.92 -4.31 -5.54
C ASP A 307 42.99 -3.18 -6.01
N ASP A 308 43.54 -2.03 -6.40
CA ASP A 308 42.83 -0.93 -7.04
C ASP A 308 42.17 -1.32 -8.38
N VAL A 309 42.80 -2.22 -9.16
CA VAL A 309 42.28 -2.73 -10.44
C VAL A 309 41.28 -3.86 -10.21
N LYS A 310 41.46 -4.67 -9.16
CA LYS A 310 40.48 -5.70 -8.77
C LYS A 310 39.18 -5.08 -8.26
N ASN A 311 39.28 -4.01 -7.48
CA ASN A 311 38.11 -3.24 -7.02
C ASN A 311 37.48 -2.40 -8.14
N LEU A 312 38.15 -2.21 -9.29
CA LEU A 312 37.58 -1.60 -10.49
C LEU A 312 36.81 -2.63 -11.35
N ILE A 313 37.16 -3.90 -11.25
CA ILE A 313 36.48 -5.02 -11.92
C ILE A 313 35.50 -5.63 -10.92
N THR A 314 34.38 -4.94 -10.66
CA THR A 314 33.39 -5.40 -9.68
C THR A 314 32.42 -6.45 -10.21
N GLU A 315 32.27 -6.62 -11.52
CA GLU A 315 31.39 -7.63 -12.12
C GLU A 315 31.69 -7.76 -13.62
N SER A 316 31.78 -8.99 -14.16
CA SER A 316 31.85 -9.20 -15.63
C SER A 316 30.47 -9.41 -16.27
N GLU A 317 29.40 -9.43 -15.48
CA GLU A 317 28.03 -9.63 -15.96
C GLU A 317 27.08 -8.64 -15.27
N LYS A 318 27.16 -7.37 -15.66
CA LYS A 318 26.09 -6.41 -15.37
C LYS A 318 24.92 -6.75 -16.29
N TYR A 319 23.77 -7.12 -15.75
CA TYR A 319 22.57 -7.38 -16.54
C TYR A 319 22.16 -6.12 -17.31
N VAL A 320 22.19 -6.20 -18.64
CA VAL A 320 21.87 -5.11 -19.58
C VAL A 320 20.58 -5.48 -20.29
N GLU A 321 19.48 -4.80 -19.96
CA GLU A 321 18.23 -4.94 -20.71
C GLU A 321 18.30 -4.10 -21.99
N TYR A 322 17.98 -4.73 -23.12
CA TYR A 322 17.84 -4.06 -24.40
C TYR A 322 16.35 -3.79 -24.66
N ASP A 323 16.01 -2.57 -25.08
CA ASP A 323 14.72 -2.25 -25.66
C ASP A 323 14.50 -2.98 -26.98
N GLU A 324 13.26 -3.03 -27.49
CA GLU A 324 12.91 -3.65 -28.78
C GLU A 324 13.72 -3.06 -29.97
N SER A 325 14.28 -1.86 -29.81
CA SER A 325 15.18 -1.21 -30.75
C SER A 325 16.67 -1.52 -30.55
N GLY A 326 17.03 -2.39 -29.60
CA GLY A 326 18.41 -2.76 -29.29
C GLY A 326 19.21 -1.72 -28.51
N LEU A 327 18.55 -0.74 -27.87
CA LEU A 327 19.21 0.25 -27.01
C LEU A 327 19.15 -0.20 -25.54
N ILE A 328 20.20 0.12 -24.78
CA ILE A 328 20.28 -0.24 -23.36
C ILE A 328 19.31 0.63 -22.54
N LYS A 329 18.38 0.00 -21.82
CA LYS A 329 17.46 0.70 -20.92
C LYS A 329 18.23 1.46 -19.83
N GLY A 330 18.00 2.77 -19.76
CA GLY A 330 18.57 3.64 -18.73
C GLY A 330 20.00 4.16 -19.01
N ALA A 331 20.63 3.80 -20.13
CA ALA A 331 21.89 4.42 -20.52
C ALA A 331 21.65 5.86 -21.02
N PRO A 332 22.46 6.86 -20.61
CA PRO A 332 22.33 8.22 -21.12
C PRO A 332 22.56 8.20 -22.64
N LYS A 333 21.62 8.77 -23.40
CA LYS A 333 21.75 8.89 -24.86
C LYS A 333 22.97 9.74 -25.17
N VAL A 334 24.03 9.14 -25.71
CA VAL A 334 25.21 9.87 -26.17
C VAL A 334 24.82 10.63 -27.42
N ILE A 335 24.75 11.96 -27.33
CA ILE A 335 24.48 12.83 -28.48
C ILE A 335 25.71 12.75 -29.38
N ALA A 336 25.53 12.29 -30.63
CA ALA A 336 26.61 12.17 -31.59
C ALA A 336 27.15 13.58 -31.93
N LYS A 337 28.43 13.83 -31.62
CA LYS A 337 29.12 15.05 -32.04
C LYS A 337 29.31 15.03 -33.55
N SER A 338 29.08 16.16 -34.22
CA SER A 338 29.30 16.28 -35.66
C SER A 338 30.80 16.27 -35.99
N LYS A 339 31.10 16.13 -37.28
CA LYS A 339 32.47 16.11 -37.82
C LYS A 339 33.25 17.41 -37.56
N TYR A 340 32.55 18.51 -37.28
CA TYR A 340 33.15 19.81 -37.04
C TYR A 340 33.41 20.01 -35.54
N PRO A 341 34.45 20.77 -35.15
CA PRO A 341 34.68 21.07 -33.75
C PRO A 341 33.51 21.90 -33.20
N GLU A 342 32.66 21.25 -32.43
CA GLU A 342 31.57 21.86 -31.66
C GLU A 342 32.15 22.55 -30.41
N ASP A 343 31.43 23.51 -29.86
CA ASP A 343 31.79 24.21 -28.62
C ASP A 343 33.15 24.93 -28.65
N VAL A 344 33.51 25.52 -29.80
CA VAL A 344 34.70 26.38 -29.91
C VAL A 344 34.38 27.78 -29.39
N TYR A 345 34.77 27.99 -28.14
CA TYR A 345 34.68 29.26 -27.43
C TYR A 345 35.87 30.16 -27.77
N ILE A 346 35.60 31.25 -28.49
CA ILE A 346 36.63 32.21 -28.89
C ILE A 346 36.69 33.32 -27.84
N HIS A 347 37.88 33.81 -27.47
CA HIS A 347 38.09 35.00 -26.60
C HIS A 347 37.22 35.08 -25.32
N ASN A 348 37.15 33.98 -24.56
CA ASN A 348 36.48 33.87 -23.25
C ASN A 348 34.95 34.04 -23.26
N HIS A 349 34.30 33.79 -24.41
CA HIS A 349 32.85 33.64 -24.47
C HIS A 349 32.42 32.26 -23.96
N THR A 350 31.29 32.15 -23.25
CA THR A 350 30.73 30.86 -22.80
C THR A 350 29.75 30.24 -23.79
N SER A 351 29.56 30.88 -24.95
CA SER A 351 28.66 30.45 -26.03
C SER A 351 29.36 30.58 -27.38
N VAL A 352 28.99 29.74 -28.35
CA VAL A 352 29.57 29.76 -29.70
C VAL A 352 28.99 30.95 -30.48
N TRP A 353 29.77 31.50 -31.42
CA TRP A 353 29.27 32.55 -32.32
C TRP A 353 28.08 32.05 -33.16
N GLY A 354 26.96 32.77 -33.13
CA GLY A 354 25.71 32.35 -33.78
C GLY A 354 24.75 31.61 -32.84
N SER A 355 25.08 31.48 -31.55
CA SER A 355 24.15 31.06 -30.50
C SER A 355 23.01 32.05 -30.26
N TRP A 356 23.19 33.32 -30.65
CA TRP A 356 22.18 34.37 -30.50
C TRP A 356 21.89 35.08 -31.82
N TRP A 357 20.62 35.43 -32.05
CA TRP A 357 20.15 36.12 -33.24
C TRP A 357 19.17 37.23 -32.86
N SER A 358 19.44 38.46 -33.30
CA SER A 358 18.50 39.57 -33.17
C SER A 358 18.67 40.56 -34.32
N ASN A 359 17.56 41.15 -34.79
CA ASN A 359 17.55 42.18 -35.84
C ASN A 359 18.40 41.86 -37.08
N PHE A 360 18.26 40.66 -37.65
CA PHE A 360 19.02 40.18 -38.81
C PHE A 360 20.54 40.05 -38.61
N GLN A 361 21.02 40.01 -37.37
CA GLN A 361 22.43 39.83 -37.06
C GLN A 361 22.66 38.71 -36.04
N TRP A 362 23.74 37.95 -36.25
CA TRP A 362 24.19 36.88 -35.37
C TRP A 362 25.15 37.42 -34.30
N GLY A 363 25.05 36.90 -33.09
CA GLY A 363 25.90 37.27 -31.97
C GLY A 363 26.19 36.09 -31.03
N TYR A 364 26.85 36.40 -29.92
CA TYR A 364 27.07 35.47 -28.82
C TYR A 364 25.95 35.58 -27.79
N GLU A 365 25.40 34.45 -27.34
CA GLU A 365 24.34 34.41 -26.30
C GLU A 365 24.83 34.88 -24.93
N CYS A 366 26.10 34.64 -24.60
CA CYS A 366 26.64 35.01 -23.29
C CYS A 366 26.70 36.52 -23.04
N CYS A 367 26.91 37.31 -24.09
CA CYS A 367 27.20 38.75 -23.99
C CYS A 367 26.34 39.62 -24.92
N HIS A 368 25.48 39.03 -25.76
CA HIS A 368 24.68 39.68 -26.83
C HIS A 368 25.49 40.57 -27.79
N SER A 369 26.81 40.38 -27.87
CA SER A 369 27.67 41.13 -28.77
C SER A 369 27.55 40.60 -30.20
N VAL A 370 27.36 41.53 -31.15
CA VAL A 370 27.16 41.26 -32.59
C VAL A 370 28.47 41.37 -33.39
N VAL A 371 29.62 41.39 -32.72
CA VAL A 371 30.95 41.44 -33.37
C VAL A 371 31.68 40.12 -33.13
N LYS A 372 32.04 39.43 -34.22
CA LYS A 372 32.78 38.16 -34.16
C LYS A 372 34.20 38.41 -33.64
N ASN A 373 34.67 37.58 -32.72
CA ASN A 373 35.98 37.68 -32.05
C ASN A 373 36.17 38.87 -31.08
N SER A 374 35.13 39.55 -30.62
CA SER A 374 35.27 40.47 -29.47
C SER A 374 35.57 39.68 -28.19
N TYR A 375 36.14 40.31 -27.17
CA TYR A 375 36.19 39.74 -25.83
C TYR A 375 34.80 39.77 -25.19
N CYS A 376 34.45 38.78 -24.36
CA CYS A 376 33.14 38.77 -23.69
C CYS A 376 33.06 39.86 -22.61
N THR A 377 31.97 40.61 -22.65
CA THR A 377 31.60 41.67 -21.70
C THR A 377 30.77 41.17 -20.51
N GLY A 378 30.70 39.86 -20.28
CA GLY A 378 29.85 39.20 -19.29
C GLY A 378 28.35 39.60 -19.34
N GLU A 379 27.71 39.49 -18.17
CA GLU A 379 26.30 39.87 -17.95
C GLU A 379 26.04 41.37 -18.13
N GLU A 380 27.06 42.22 -17.96
CA GLU A 380 26.99 43.66 -18.22
C GLU A 380 26.65 43.95 -19.69
N GLY A 381 27.15 43.13 -20.62
CA GLY A 381 26.80 43.21 -22.04
C GLY A 381 25.32 42.97 -22.32
N LYS A 382 24.69 42.02 -21.61
CA LYS A 382 23.25 41.74 -21.71
C LYS A 382 22.43 42.92 -21.18
N GLN A 383 22.81 43.46 -20.03
CA GLN A 383 22.12 44.60 -19.43
C GLN A 383 22.25 45.86 -20.29
N ALA A 384 23.43 46.13 -20.84
CA ALA A 384 23.64 47.25 -21.76
C ALA A 384 22.83 47.09 -23.05
N TRP A 385 22.75 45.88 -23.60
CA TRP A 385 21.92 45.59 -24.77
C TRP A 385 20.43 45.74 -24.46
N GLU A 386 19.93 45.19 -23.35
CA GLU A 386 18.54 45.39 -22.91
C GLU A 386 18.21 46.86 -22.67
N ALA A 387 19.13 47.63 -22.07
CA ALA A 387 18.95 49.06 -21.87
C ALA A 387 18.89 49.81 -23.21
N SER A 388 19.76 49.45 -24.18
CA SER A 388 19.73 50.01 -25.52
C SER A 388 18.45 49.64 -26.28
N GLU A 389 17.98 48.40 -26.15
CA GLU A 389 16.75 47.93 -26.77
C GLU A 389 15.51 48.58 -26.13
N ARG A 390 15.51 48.77 -24.80
CA ARG A 390 14.46 49.54 -24.08
C ARG A 390 14.45 51.01 -24.47
N GLN A 391 15.61 51.60 -24.78
CA GLN A 391 15.71 52.96 -25.34
C GLN A 391 15.20 53.00 -26.79
N ARG A 392 15.53 51.99 -27.60
CA ARG A 392 15.08 51.86 -29.00
C ARG A 392 13.57 51.65 -29.12
N THR A 393 12.99 50.85 -28.22
CA THR A 393 11.55 50.51 -28.20
C THR A 393 10.69 51.52 -27.43
N GLY A 394 11.29 52.52 -26.78
CA GLY A 394 10.58 53.61 -26.09
C GLY A 394 9.91 53.22 -24.77
N ALA A 395 10.26 52.07 -24.17
CA ALA A 395 9.61 51.54 -22.96
C ALA A 395 9.90 52.31 -21.66
N ILE A 396 10.83 53.28 -21.67
CA ILE A 396 11.17 54.12 -20.50
C ILE A 396 10.07 55.16 -20.20
N LEU A 397 9.22 55.50 -21.17
CA LEU A 397 8.09 56.44 -20.98
C LEU A 397 6.87 55.81 -20.28
N ALA A 398 6.82 54.49 -20.12
CA ALA A 398 5.63 53.76 -19.65
C ALA A 398 5.59 53.45 -18.14
N GLN A 399 6.60 53.81 -17.35
CA GLN A 399 6.69 53.47 -15.91
C GLN A 399 6.35 54.61 -14.94
N GLN A 400 5.77 55.73 -15.39
CA GLN A 400 5.36 56.84 -14.50
C GLN A 400 3.89 56.84 -14.06
N GLU A 401 3.05 55.86 -14.41
CA GLU A 401 1.64 55.84 -13.95
C GLU A 401 1.19 54.47 -13.38
N ALA A 402 1.16 54.43 -12.04
CA ALA A 402 0.17 53.82 -11.14
C ALA A 402 0.04 52.27 -10.95
N PRO A 403 -0.51 51.82 -9.79
CA PRO A 403 -0.24 50.50 -9.18
C PRO A 403 -1.48 49.58 -8.98
N SER A 404 -1.20 48.41 -8.37
CA SER A 404 -2.04 47.49 -7.57
C SER A 404 -2.94 46.41 -8.23
N ASP A 405 -2.54 45.17 -7.97
CA ASP A 405 -3.29 44.07 -7.30
C ASP A 405 -4.08 42.95 -8.02
N THR A 406 -3.83 41.74 -7.48
CA THR A 406 -4.63 40.49 -7.44
C THR A 406 -4.71 39.46 -8.59
N SER A 407 -4.16 38.28 -8.27
CA SER A 407 -4.69 36.90 -8.42
C SER A 407 -4.94 36.27 -9.81
N LYS A 408 -4.29 35.12 -10.07
CA LYS A 408 -4.95 33.79 -10.25
C LYS A 408 -3.94 32.66 -10.50
N GLU A 409 -4.44 31.47 -10.18
CA GLU A 409 -3.80 30.15 -10.15
C GLU A 409 -3.38 29.56 -11.51
N ASN A 410 -2.31 28.77 -11.44
CA ASN A 410 -2.02 27.47 -12.07
C ASN A 410 -2.26 27.23 -13.57
N LYS A 411 -1.15 26.91 -14.28
CA LYS A 411 -1.06 25.75 -15.18
C LYS A 411 0.39 25.21 -15.27
N ALA A 412 0.52 23.97 -14.76
CA ALA A 412 1.25 22.80 -15.27
C ALA A 412 2.72 22.89 -15.75
N HIS A 413 3.52 21.96 -15.17
CA HIS A 413 4.54 21.08 -15.79
C HIS A 413 5.72 21.75 -16.53
N GLU A 414 6.99 21.36 -16.42
CA GLU A 414 7.74 20.33 -15.70
C GLU A 414 9.21 20.62 -16.12
N GLU A 415 10.19 20.57 -15.22
CA GLU A 415 11.50 19.92 -15.41
C GLU A 415 12.50 20.29 -14.30
N HIS A 416 12.83 19.24 -13.56
CA HIS A 416 14.09 18.88 -12.91
C HIS A 416 15.18 19.95 -12.70
N ALA A 417 15.39 20.31 -11.43
CA ALA A 417 16.69 20.69 -10.90
C ALA A 417 17.04 19.84 -9.66
N ALA A 418 18.13 19.08 -9.78
CA ALA A 418 18.65 18.13 -8.80
C ALA A 418 18.99 18.78 -7.44
N LYS A 419 18.53 18.17 -6.34
CA LYS A 419 19.00 18.43 -4.98
C LYS A 419 19.65 17.17 -4.39
N LYS A 420 20.76 17.40 -3.70
CA LYS A 420 21.63 16.46 -2.97
C LYS A 420 20.84 15.59 -1.96
N PRO A 421 21.28 14.37 -1.64
CA PRO A 421 20.53 13.49 -0.75
C PRO A 421 20.52 14.03 0.68
N ALA A 422 19.33 14.24 1.22
CA ALA A 422 19.11 14.50 2.63
C ALA A 422 19.32 13.19 3.43
N ASN A 423 19.78 13.35 4.67
CA ASN A 423 20.03 12.28 5.62
C ASN A 423 18.86 11.29 5.70
N LYS A 424 19.20 10.00 5.67
CA LYS A 424 18.27 8.88 5.88
C LYS A 424 17.64 9.06 7.26
N ARG A 425 16.32 9.11 7.33
CA ARG A 425 15.55 9.00 8.57
C ARG A 425 15.88 7.66 9.23
N THR A 426 16.17 7.66 10.52
CA THR A 426 16.39 6.45 11.32
C THR A 426 15.07 5.69 11.46
N ALA A 427 15.16 4.37 11.63
CA ALA A 427 14.01 3.46 11.66
C ALA A 427 13.00 3.76 12.80
N GLU A 428 13.35 4.63 13.75
CA GLU A 428 12.50 5.07 14.86
C GLU A 428 11.48 6.15 14.46
N GLU A 429 11.72 6.98 13.45
CA GLU A 429 10.75 8.00 13.00
C GLU A 429 9.65 7.43 12.06
N MET A 430 9.82 6.20 11.57
CA MET A 430 8.85 5.51 10.71
C MET A 430 7.83 4.67 11.49
N MET A 431 8.03 4.48 12.80
CA MET A 431 7.07 3.86 13.70
C MET A 431 6.41 4.98 14.50
N GLY A 432 5.26 5.47 14.03
CA GLY A 432 4.52 6.59 14.63
C GLY A 432 4.01 6.31 16.04
N GLY A 433 4.91 6.31 17.01
CA GLY A 433 4.65 6.31 18.44
C GLY A 433 5.01 7.68 19.01
N VAL A 434 4.11 8.23 19.84
CA VAL A 434 4.36 9.45 20.60
C VAL A 434 5.56 9.21 21.51
N THR A 435 6.61 10.02 21.36
CA THR A 435 7.82 9.88 22.19
C THR A 435 7.53 10.33 23.62
N GLU A 436 8.28 9.80 24.59
CA GLU A 436 8.11 10.14 26.00
C GLU A 436 8.32 11.64 26.24
N GLU A 437 9.20 12.27 25.47
CA GLU A 437 9.45 13.71 25.48
C GLU A 437 8.23 14.52 24.99
N GLU A 438 7.52 14.08 23.94
CA GLU A 438 6.29 14.72 23.47
C GLU A 438 5.14 14.57 24.48
N MET A 439 5.09 13.44 25.20
CA MET A 439 4.13 13.21 26.29
C MET A 439 4.46 14.04 27.53
N GLU A 440 5.73 14.25 27.86
CA GLU A 440 6.16 15.15 28.94
C GLU A 440 5.92 16.61 28.61
N GLU A 441 6.14 17.03 27.36
CA GLU A 441 5.79 18.37 26.89
C GLU A 441 4.28 18.61 26.89
N TYR A 442 3.49 17.60 26.53
CA TYR A 442 2.04 17.66 26.62
C TYR A 442 1.56 17.73 28.07
N ARG A 443 2.17 16.96 28.99
CA ARG A 443 1.90 17.05 30.43
C ARG A 443 2.28 18.43 30.98
N ARG A 444 3.46 18.97 30.62
CA ARG A 444 3.91 20.32 30.99
C ARG A 444 3.00 21.42 30.47
N LYS A 445 2.57 21.36 29.20
CA LYS A 445 1.62 22.34 28.64
C LYS A 445 0.25 22.29 29.32
N ARG A 446 -0.20 21.09 29.71
CA ARG A 446 -1.49 20.91 30.38
C ARG A 446 -1.47 21.33 31.85
N THR A 447 -0.35 21.15 32.55
CA THR A 447 -0.18 21.67 33.92
C THR A 447 0.00 23.19 33.91
N ALA A 448 0.77 23.75 32.98
CA ALA A 448 0.95 25.20 32.84
C ALA A 448 -0.36 25.94 32.47
N ALA A 449 -1.24 25.32 31.69
CA ALA A 449 -2.54 25.91 31.34
C ALA A 449 -3.55 25.95 32.52
N ASN A 450 -3.36 25.10 33.53
CA ASN A 450 -4.21 25.04 34.73
C ASN A 450 -3.56 25.70 35.96
N ASP A 451 -2.38 26.31 35.81
CA ASP A 451 -1.68 27.03 36.88
C ASP A 451 -2.12 28.50 36.92
N PRO A 452 -2.86 28.95 37.97
CA PRO A 452 -3.29 30.33 38.10
C PRO A 452 -2.13 31.33 38.33
N MET A 453 -0.91 30.87 38.65
CA MET A 453 0.28 31.72 38.80
C MET A 453 1.04 31.97 37.48
N ALA A 454 0.74 31.25 36.39
CA ALA A 454 1.45 31.41 35.12
C ALA A 454 1.33 32.82 34.49
N LYS A 455 0.29 33.59 34.84
CA LYS A 455 0.11 34.99 34.40
C LYS A 455 0.98 36.01 35.15
N PHE A 456 1.62 35.59 36.24
CA PHE A 456 2.39 36.47 37.13
C PHE A 456 3.91 36.25 37.03
N LEU A 457 4.37 35.22 36.31
CA LEU A 457 5.79 34.97 36.08
C LEU A 457 6.23 35.64 34.77
N GLY A 458 7.14 36.61 34.87
CA GLY A 458 7.82 37.22 33.72
C GLY A 458 7.54 38.70 33.43
N LYS A 459 7.04 39.49 34.38
CA LYS A 459 6.87 40.96 34.24
C LYS A 459 7.74 41.78 35.20
N ASP A 460 8.92 41.30 35.53
CA ASP A 460 9.92 42.11 36.22
C ASP A 460 11.03 42.47 35.21
N GLU A 461 10.85 43.61 34.52
CA GLU A 461 11.96 44.33 33.93
C GLU A 461 12.65 45.12 35.05
N LEU A 462 13.89 44.75 35.36
CA LEU A 462 14.79 45.51 36.22
C LEU A 462 15.16 46.83 35.52
N VAL A 463 14.97 47.93 36.25
CA VAL A 463 15.54 49.27 35.95
C VAL A 463 17.06 49.22 35.94
#